data_AF-A0A7J5DSX8-F1
#
_entry.id   AF-A0A7J5DSX8-F1
#
_cell.length_a   1.000
_cell.length_b   1.000
_cell.length_c   1.000
_cell.angle_alpha   90.00
_cell.angle_beta   90.00
_cell.angle_gamma   90.00
#
_symmetry.space_group_name_H-M   'P 1'
#
loop_
_entity.id
_entity.type
_entity.pdbx_description
1 polymer ?
#
loop_
_entity_poly.entity_id
_entity_poly.type
_entity_poly.pdbx_seq_one_letter_code
_entity_poly.pdbx_strand_id
1 'polypeptide(L)'
;MTSSAPPRLASPRRLLIVLPPAIGFFATPFLPFASTPTLWLGCPALLWWIATMVAATLVSLFVVEATYLADGGAERDRLEAADGRAS
;
A
#
# COMPACT_ATOMS: atom_id res chain seq x y z
N MET A 1 -10.46 -30.50 -10.78
CA MET A 1 -9.25 -29.72 -11.17
C MET A 1 -9.35 -28.38 -10.49
N THR A 2 -8.56 -28.16 -9.44
CA THR A 2 -8.52 -26.91 -8.67
C THR A 2 -7.98 -25.80 -9.56
N SER A 3 -8.83 -24.86 -9.96
CA SER A 3 -8.40 -23.65 -10.67
C SER A 3 -7.64 -22.78 -9.67
N SER A 4 -6.32 -22.88 -9.67
CA SER A 4 -5.45 -21.94 -8.94
C SER A 4 -5.43 -20.63 -9.71
N ALA A 5 -6.48 -19.83 -9.55
CA ALA A 5 -6.46 -18.46 -10.04
C ALA A 5 -5.31 -17.72 -9.31
N PRO A 6 -4.36 -17.09 -10.01
CA PRO A 6 -3.25 -16.43 -9.36
C PRO A 6 -3.77 -15.32 -8.44
N PRO A 7 -3.11 -15.10 -7.27
CA PRO A 7 -3.57 -14.11 -6.30
C PRO A 7 -3.64 -12.72 -6.95
N ARG A 8 -4.87 -12.18 -7.04
CA ARG A 8 -5.21 -10.98 -7.82
C ARG A 8 -4.62 -9.68 -7.27
N LEU A 9 -3.99 -9.70 -6.09
CA LEU A 9 -3.18 -8.60 -5.58
C LEU A 9 -1.97 -8.29 -6.48
N ALA A 10 -1.48 -9.28 -7.24
CA ALA A 10 -0.33 -9.12 -8.14
C ALA A 10 -0.69 -8.49 -9.50
N SER A 11 -1.70 -7.61 -9.57
CA SER A 11 -1.90 -6.82 -10.79
C SER A 11 -0.81 -5.74 -10.85
N PRO A 12 -0.10 -5.58 -11.99
CA PRO A 12 0.98 -4.59 -12.11
C PRO A 12 0.56 -3.18 -11.69
N ARG A 13 -0.70 -2.83 -11.97
CA ARG A 13 -1.29 -1.54 -11.59
C ARG A 13 -1.39 -1.35 -10.08
N ARG A 14 -1.77 -2.37 -9.31
CA ARG A 14 -1.85 -2.30 -7.84
C ARG A 14 -0.47 -2.28 -7.21
N LEU A 15 0.48 -3.00 -7.81
CA LEU A 15 1.88 -2.98 -7.38
C LEU A 15 2.50 -1.58 -7.49
N LEU A 16 2.20 -0.87 -8.58
CA LEU A 16 2.64 0.52 -8.77
C LEU A 16 2.04 1.49 -7.72
N ILE A 17 0.83 1.24 -7.23
CA ILE A 17 0.19 2.08 -6.22
C ILE A 17 0.87 1.96 -4.85
N VAL A 18 1.38 0.78 -4.50
CA VAL A 18 2.08 0.54 -3.21
C VAL A 18 3.58 0.85 -3.28
N LEU A 19 4.09 1.16 -4.47
CA LEU A 19 5.50 1.47 -4.69
C LEU A 19 6.03 2.70 -3.91
N PRO A 20 5.26 3.79 -3.71
CA PRO A 20 5.76 4.97 -3.01
C PRO A 20 6.31 4.72 -1.59
N PRO A 21 5.58 4.06 -0.66
CA PRO A 21 6.15 3.74 0.66
C PRO A 21 7.35 2.77 0.59
N ALA A 22 7.37 1.85 -0.38
CA ALA A 22 8.50 0.93 -0.57
C ALA A 22 9.77 1.68 -1.02
N ILE A 23 9.68 2.56 -2.02
CA ILE A 23 10.78 3.45 -2.43
C ILE A 23 11.24 4.30 -1.26
N GLY A 24 10.27 4.85 -0.52
CA GLY A 24 10.50 5.61 0.69
C GLY A 24 11.37 4.86 1.71
N PHE A 25 11.03 3.61 1.99
CA PHE A 25 11.83 2.78 2.88
C PHE A 25 13.29 2.68 2.43
N PHE A 26 13.54 2.38 1.15
CA PHE A 26 14.89 2.29 0.59
C PHE A 26 15.61 3.64 0.48
N ALA A 27 14.88 4.75 0.45
CA ALA A 27 15.45 6.10 0.47
C ALA A 27 15.99 6.49 1.85
N THR A 28 15.49 5.87 2.93
CA THR A 28 15.83 6.21 4.33
C THR A 28 17.34 6.37 4.61
N PRO A 29 18.26 5.46 4.22
CA PRO A 29 19.69 5.61 4.50
C PRO A 29 20.35 6.79 3.77
N PHE A 30 19.73 7.33 2.72
CA PHE A 30 20.25 8.46 1.96
C PHE A 30 19.76 9.82 2.48
N LEU A 31 18.97 9.82 3.56
CA LEU A 31 18.43 11.04 4.13
C LEU A 31 19.38 11.64 5.16
N PRO A 32 19.44 12.97 5.29
CA PRO A 32 20.38 13.63 6.20
C PRO A 32 20.28 13.16 7.66
N PHE A 33 19.06 12.84 8.10
CA PHE A 33 18.82 12.38 9.47
C PHE A 33 19.34 10.97 9.77
N ALA A 34 19.69 10.18 8.75
CA ALA A 34 20.25 8.85 8.93
C ALA A 34 21.72 8.90 9.41
N SER A 35 22.43 9.98 9.09
CA SER A 35 23.84 10.16 9.45
C SER A 35 24.05 11.26 10.49
N THR A 36 23.14 12.23 10.59
CA THR A 36 23.29 13.38 11.48
C THR A 36 21.96 13.79 12.12
N PRO A 37 21.90 14.14 13.41
CA PRO A 37 20.68 14.64 14.03
C PRO A 37 20.19 15.91 13.32
N THR A 38 19.11 15.81 12.55
CA THR A 38 18.58 16.91 11.74
C THR A 38 17.22 17.34 12.27
N LEU A 39 16.98 18.65 12.38
CA LEU A 39 15.69 19.23 12.75
C LEU A 39 15.03 19.87 11.54
N TRP A 40 13.74 19.61 11.34
CA TRP A 40 12.88 20.31 10.39
C TRP A 40 11.77 21.02 11.16
N LEU A 41 11.67 22.34 11.01
CA LEU A 41 10.68 23.18 11.72
C LEU A 41 10.72 22.99 13.26
N GLY A 42 11.91 22.79 13.83
CA GLY A 42 12.10 22.57 15.27
C GLY A 42 11.78 21.15 15.76
N CYS A 43 11.34 20.25 14.88
CA CYS A 43 11.03 18.86 15.19
C CYS A 43 12.09 17.92 14.57
N PRO A 44 12.46 16.79 15.22
CA PRO A 44 13.31 15.77 14.58
C PRO A 44 12.82 15.40 13.19
N ALA A 45 13.69 15.54 12.18
CA ALA A 45 13.36 15.27 10.78
C ALA A 45 12.90 13.82 10.55
N LEU A 46 13.35 12.88 11.40
CA LEU A 46 12.86 11.50 11.42
C LEU A 46 11.34 11.42 11.69
N LEU A 47 10.78 12.28 12.55
CA LEU A 47 9.33 12.28 12.84
C LEU A 47 8.54 12.78 11.63
N TRP A 48 9.03 13.80 10.93
CA TRP A 48 8.46 14.23 9.66
C TRP A 48 8.50 13.12 8.61
N TRP A 49 9.61 12.39 8.54
CA TRP A 49 9.75 11.26 7.62
C TRP A 49 8.76 10.13 7.93
N ILE A 50 8.64 9.76 9.20
CA ILE A 50 7.67 8.74 9.64
C ILE A 50 6.24 9.19 9.28
N ALA A 51 5.88 10.44 9.57
CA ALA A 51 4.56 10.98 9.23
C ALA A 51 4.31 10.93 7.72
N THR A 52 5.32 11.27 6.91
CA THR A 52 5.25 11.20 5.45
C THR A 52 5.04 9.76 4.97
N MET A 53 5.77 8.78 5.54
CA MET A 53 5.62 7.37 5.19
C MET A 53 4.26 6.80 5.56
N VAL A 54 3.73 7.16 6.72
CA VAL A 54 2.39 6.76 7.15
C VAL A 54 1.35 7.34 6.19
N ALA A 55 1.44 8.64 5.89
CA ALA A 55 0.53 9.28 4.95
C ALA A 55 0.60 8.63 3.56
N ALA A 56 1.80 8.39 3.03
CA ALA A 56 1.99 7.71 1.75
C ALA A 56 1.38 6.30 1.74
N THR A 57 1.53 5.55 2.84
CA THR A 57 0.95 4.21 3.00
C THR A 57 -0.57 4.26 3.00
N LEU A 58 -1.16 5.17 3.78
CA LEU A 58 -2.61 5.34 3.84
C LEU A 58 -3.17 5.74 2.48
N VAL A 59 -2.56 6.74 1.81
CA VAL A 59 -2.98 7.17 0.47
C VAL A 59 -2.89 6.01 -0.52
N SER A 60 -1.82 5.23 -0.49
CA SER A 60 -1.66 4.05 -1.34
C SER A 60 -2.79 3.05 -1.09
N LEU A 61 -3.13 2.78 0.17
CA LEU A 61 -4.22 1.88 0.54
C LEU A 61 -5.58 2.40 0.05
N PHE A 62 -5.88 3.68 0.29
CA PHE A 62 -7.11 4.32 -0.19
C PHE A 62 -7.24 4.25 -1.70
N VAL A 63 -6.16 4.44 -2.45
CA VAL A 63 -6.17 4.32 -3.92
C VAL A 63 -6.38 2.86 -4.34
N VAL A 64 -5.75 1.89 -3.69
CA VAL A 64 -5.99 0.46 -3.96
C VAL A 64 -7.45 0.09 -3.69
N GLU A 65 -8.02 0.56 -2.58
CA GLU A 65 -9.41 0.30 -2.22
C GLU A 65 -10.37 0.98 -3.21
N ALA A 66 -10.15 2.24 -3.53
CA ALA A 66 -10.97 2.98 -4.50
C ALA A 66 -10.96 2.30 -5.88
N THR A 67 -9.79 1.87 -6.35
CA THR A 67 -9.69 1.11 -7.62
C THR A 67 -10.36 -0.25 -7.53
N TYR A 68 -10.26 -0.93 -6.39
CA TYR A 68 -10.95 -2.19 -6.15
C TYR A 68 -12.46 -2.07 -6.18
N LEU A 69 -13.02 -1.06 -5.53
CA LEU A 69 -14.46 -0.80 -5.55
C LEU A 69 -14.93 -0.39 -6.95
N ALA A 70 -14.17 0.45 -7.65
CA ALA A 70 -14.46 0.82 -9.03
C ALA A 70 -14.48 -0.38 -9.99
N ASP A 71 -13.61 -1.38 -9.76
CA ASP A 71 -13.55 -2.61 -10.55
C ASP A 71 -14.69 -3.60 -10.23
N GLY A 72 -15.65 -3.24 -9.36
CA GLY A 72 -16.75 -4.10 -8.92
C GLY A 72 -16.31 -5.20 -7.97
N GLY A 73 -15.20 -5.01 -7.25
CA GLY A 73 -14.63 -6.00 -6.34
C GLY A 73 -15.63 -6.50 -5.29
N ALA A 74 -16.35 -5.59 -4.63
CA ALA A 74 -17.29 -5.94 -3.56
C ALA A 74 -18.40 -6.92 -4.00
N GLU A 75 -18.85 -6.84 -5.26
CA GLU A 75 -19.84 -7.77 -5.78
C GLU A 75 -19.24 -9.15 -6.05
N ARG A 76 -17.98 -9.20 -6.50
CA ARG A 76 -17.26 -10.45 -6.75
C ARG A 76 -16.96 -11.22 -5.47
N ASP A 77 -16.59 -10.53 -4.38
CA ASP A 77 -16.39 -11.15 -3.07
C ASP A 77 -17.69 -11.78 -2.53
N ARG A 78 -18.84 -11.12 -2.74
CA ARG A 78 -20.15 -11.67 -2.34
C ARG A 78 -20.47 -12.97 -3.08
N LEU A 79 -20.17 -13.02 -4.38
CA LEU A 79 -20.37 -14.21 -5.20
C LEU A 79 -19.45 -15.35 -4.76
N GLU A 80 -18.17 -15.08 -4.50
CA GLU A 80 -17.21 -16.08 -4.01
C GLU A 80 -17.60 -16.63 -2.63
N ALA A 81 -18.08 -15.76 -1.72
CA ALA A 81 -18.60 -16.18 -0.42
C ALA A 81 -19.93 -16.96 -0.51
N ALA A 82 -20.73 -16.75 -1.56
CA ALA A 82 -21.95 -17.53 -1.81
C ALA A 82 -21.62 -18.92 -2.35
N ASP A 83 -20.66 -19.02 -3.27
CA ASP A 83 -20.20 -20.28 -3.87
C ASP A 83 -19.56 -21.22 -2.83
N GLY A 84 -18.66 -20.69 -1.98
CA GLY A 84 -18.02 -21.48 -0.92
C GLY A 84 -18.94 -21.92 0.23
N ARG A 85 -20.18 -21.42 0.30
CA ARG A 85 -21.22 -21.90 1.24
C ARG A 85 -22.12 -22.97 0.64
N ALA A 86 -22.10 -23.13 -0.69
CA ALA A 86 -22.90 -24.12 -1.41
C ALA A 86 -22.14 -25.44 -1.65
N SER A 87 -20.82 -25.44 -1.40
CA SER A 87 -19.91 -26.61 -1.43
C SER A 87 -19.71 -27.22 -0.05
#